data_AF-A0A9C8WJD9-F1
#
_entry.id   AF-A0A9C8WJD9-F1
#
_cell.length_a   1.000
_cell.length_b   1.000
_cell.length_c   1.000
_cell.angle_alpha   90.00
_cell.angle_beta   90.00
_cell.angle_gamma   90.00
#
_symmetry.space_group_name_H-M   'P 1'
#
loop_
_entity.id
_entity.type
_entity.pdbx_description
1 polymer ?
#
loop_
_entity_poly.entity_id
_entity_poly.type
_entity_poly.pdbx_seq_one_letter_code
_entity_poly.pdbx_strand_id
1 'polypeptide(L)' 'MHILLLTQVLPYPPDSGPKIKTWNLIKYLSQRHEVTLVSFVRGDQSAEADALRRVCKAVYTVPIQRQIWRDGTALMRSL' A
#
# COMPACT_ATOMS: atom_id res chain seq x y z
N MET A 1 8.45 -0.77 19.68
CA MET A 1 6.99 -0.83 19.41
C MET A 1 6.78 -1.31 17.99
N HIS A 2 5.73 -2.10 17.75
CA HIS A 2 5.33 -2.57 16.42
C HIS A 2 4.22 -1.67 15.86
N ILE A 3 4.38 -1.21 14.63
CA ILE A 3 3.43 -0.32 13.96
C ILE A 3 2.89 -1.02 12.72
N LEU A 4 1.56 -1.15 12.64
CA LEU A 4 0.87 -1.56 11.43
C LEU A 4 0.47 -0.32 10.63
N LEU A 5 1.07 -0.15 9.45
CA LEU A 5 0.73 0.93 8.52
C LEU A 5 -0.12 0.38 7.38
N LEU A 6 -1.32 0.93 7.21
CA LEU A 6 -2.27 0.53 6.17
C LEU A 6 -2.34 1.60 5.09
N THR A 7 -2.18 1.24 3.81
CA THR A 7 -2.27 2.19 2.69
C THR A 7 -3.14 1.67 1.55
N GLN A 8 -3.86 2.59 0.90
CA GLN A 8 -4.67 2.25 -0.29
C GLN A 8 -3.86 2.06 -1.58
N VAL A 9 -2.64 2.59 -1.61
CA VAL A 9 -1.72 2.49 -2.74
C VAL A 9 -0.33 2.24 -2.20
N LEU A 10 0.44 1.42 -2.89
CA LEU A 10 1.83 1.14 -2.55
C LEU A 10 2.64 2.46 -2.53
N PRO A 11 3.33 2.80 -1.43
CA PRO A 11 3.96 4.11 -1.26
C PRO A 11 5.31 4.26 -1.98
N TYR A 12 5.68 3.29 -2.82
CA TYR A 12 6.91 3.28 -3.60
C TYR A 12 6.60 2.96 -5.09
N PRO A 13 7.27 3.59 -6.06
CA PRO A 13 8.19 4.72 -5.89
C PRO A 13 7.46 5.99 -5.41
N PRO A 14 8.16 6.94 -4.73
CA PRO A 14 7.56 8.18 -4.24
C PRO A 14 7.37 9.20 -5.37
N ASP A 15 6.48 8.88 -6.31
CA ASP A 15 6.21 9.62 -7.55
C ASP A 15 5.08 10.66 -7.45
N SER A 16 4.39 10.72 -6.30
CA SER A 16 3.21 11.55 -6.09
C SER A 16 3.19 12.05 -4.65
N GLY A 17 2.60 13.23 -4.42
CA GLY A 17 2.56 13.87 -3.09
C GLY A 17 2.14 12.92 -1.95
N PRO A 18 1.03 12.15 -2.09
CA PRO A 18 0.63 11.16 -1.09
C PRO A 18 1.65 10.04 -0.86
N LYS A 19 2.27 9.51 -1.92
CA LYS A 19 3.32 8.49 -1.80
C LYS A 19 4.60 9.06 -1.18
N ILE A 20 5.02 10.27 -1.56
CA ILE A 20 6.17 10.99 -0.99
C ILE A 20 6.01 11.17 0.52
N LYS A 21 4.83 11.65 0.97
CA LYS A 21 4.53 11.80 2.40
C LYS A 21 4.65 10.46 3.12
N THR A 22 3.98 9.43 2.60
CA THR A 22 3.93 8.12 3.23
C THR A 22 5.31 7.45 3.27
N TRP A 23 6.10 7.58 2.21
CA TRP A 23 7.46 7.08 2.13
C TRP A 23 8.37 7.72 3.18
N ASN A 24 8.31 9.05 3.34
CA ASN A 24 9.10 9.73 4.38
C ASN A 24 8.65 9.35 5.79
N LEU A 25 7.35 9.14 6.01
CA LEU A 25 6.83 8.63 7.28
C LEU A 25 7.37 7.22 7.59
N ILE A 26 7.36 6.30 6.61
CA ILE A 26 7.91 4.94 6.77
C ILE A 26 9.38 5.01 7.15
N LYS A 27 10.18 5.81 6.43
CA LYS A 27 11.62 5.98 6.73
C LYS A 27 11.83 6.49 8.16
N TYR A 28 11.07 7.51 8.58
CA TYR A 28 11.18 8.07 9.93
C TYR A 28 10.81 7.06 11.02
N LEU A 29 9.66 6.40 10.87
CA LEU A 29 9.18 5.43 11.86
C LEU A 29 10.11 4.21 11.97
N SER A 30 10.63 3.73 10.85
CA SER A 30 11.49 2.54 10.80
C SER A 30 12.83 2.74 11.50
N GLN A 31 13.23 3.97 11.81
CA GLN A 31 14.44 4.25 12.60
C GLN A 31 14.33 3.78 14.06
N ARG A 32 13.11 3.71 14.61
CA ARG A 32 12.88 3.41 16.04
C ARG A 32 11.78 2.38 16.29
N HIS A 33 11.05 1.98 15.26
CA HIS A 33 9.91 1.09 15.36
C HIS A 33 9.97 0.00 14.30
N GLU A 34 9.40 -1.16 14.62
CA GLU A 34 9.21 -2.21 13.62
C GLU A 34 7.92 -1.93 12.85
N VAL A 35 8.07 -1.46 11.61
CA VAL A 35 6.93 -1.13 10.75
C VAL A 35 6.55 -2.33 9.90
N THR A 36 5.29 -2.78 10.01
CA THR A 36 4.67 -3.71 9.07
C THR A 36 3.74 -2.91 8.15
N LEU A 37 3.99 -2.98 6.84
CA LEU A 37 3.16 -2.32 5.84
C LEU A 37 2.18 -3.33 5.23
N VAL A 38 0.90 -2.97 5.19
CA VAL A 38 -0.10 -3.66 4.38
C VAL A 38 -0.65 -2.68 3.37
N SER A 39 -0.58 -3.03 2.09
CA SER A 39 -0.95 -2.12 1.01
C SER A 39 -1.70 -2.82 -0.11
N PHE A 40 -2.66 -2.12 -0.69
CA PHE A 40 -3.28 -2.59 -1.92
C PHE A 40 -2.37 -2.32 -3.13
N VAL A 41 -2.36 -3.27 -4.09
CA VAL A 41 -1.61 -3.17 -5.35
C VAL A 41 -2.50 -3.37 -6.56
N ARG A 42 -2.11 -2.76 -7.69
CA ARG A 42 -2.76 -2.94 -9.00
C ARG A 42 -1.74 -3.51 -9.98
N GLY A 43 -2.02 -4.69 -10.51
CA GLY A 43 -1.05 -5.42 -11.35
C GLY A 43 0.11 -5.99 -10.54
N ASP A 44 1.20 -6.32 -11.25
CA ASP A 44 2.44 -6.74 -10.61
C ASP A 44 3.22 -5.51 -10.12
N GLN A 45 3.47 -5.47 -8.81
CA GLN A 45 4.29 -4.46 -8.12
C GLN A 45 5.27 -5.13 -7.16
N SER A 46 5.74 -6.33 -7.52
CA SER A 46 6.64 -7.15 -6.71
C SER A 46 7.98 -6.44 -6.43
N ALA A 47 8.56 -5.80 -7.45
CA ALA A 47 9.82 -5.07 -7.32
C ALA A 47 9.71 -3.87 -6.36
N GLU A 48 8.61 -3.12 -6.42
CA GLU A 48 8.35 -2.00 -5.51
C GLU A 48 8.10 -2.48 -4.08
N ALA A 49 7.42 -3.61 -3.92
CA ALA A 49 7.24 -4.24 -2.61
C ALA A 49 8.57 -4.72 -2.03
N ASP A 50 9.47 -5.26 -2.85
CA ASP A 50 10.83 -5.65 -2.43
C ASP A 50 11.67 -4.46 -1.99
N ALA A 51 11.55 -3.32 -2.66
CA ALA A 51 12.20 -2.08 -2.21
C ALA A 51 11.72 -1.65 -0.82
N LEU A 52 10.41 -1.79 -0.55
CA LEU A 52 9.83 -1.50 0.77
C LEU A 52 10.25 -2.49 1.86
N ARG A 53 10.48 -3.77 1.52
CA ARG A 53 10.98 -4.80 2.47
C ARG A 53 12.38 -4.50 3.00
N ARG A 54 13.15 -3.64 2.35
CA ARG A 54 14.46 -3.18 2.85
C ARG A 54 14.36 -2.19 4.01
N VAL A 55 13.18 -1.57 4.20
CA VAL A 55 12.96 -0.53 5.22
C VAL A 55 11.94 -0.99 6.26
N CYS A 56 10.89 -1.69 5.85
CA CYS A 56 9.87 -2.25 6.73
C CYS A 56 10.30 -3.62 7.28
N LYS A 57 9.84 -3.95 8.50
CA LYS A 57 9.97 -5.31 9.07
C LYS A 57 9.27 -6.36 8.22
N ALA A 58 8.10 -6.02 7.67
CA ALA A 58 7.35 -6.86 6.75
C ALA A 58 6.50 -6.01 5.80
N VAL A 59 6.23 -6.53 4.60
CA VAL A 59 5.36 -5.91 3.59
C VAL A 59 4.42 -6.95 3.02
N TYR A 60 3.12 -6.71 3.19
CA TYR A 60 2.04 -7.51 2.64
C TYR A 60 1.31 -6.71 1.57
N THR A 61 1.24 -7.26 0.37
CA THR A 61 0.49 -6.68 -0.75
C THR A 61 -0.83 -7.42 -0.93
N VAL A 62 -1.90 -6.66 -1.14
CA VAL A 62 -3.24 -7.20 -1.38
C VAL A 62 -3.68 -6.77 -2.79
N PRO A 63 -3.90 -7.69 -3.74
CA PRO A 63 -4.33 -7.31 -5.08
C PRO A 63 -5.75 -6.74 -5.04
N ILE A 64 -5.97 -5.58 -5.67
CA ILE A 64 -7.32 -5.05 -5.86
C ILE A 64 -8.01 -5.89 -6.94
N GLN A 65 -8.97 -6.72 -6.53
CA GLN A 65 -9.84 -7.46 -7.45
C GLN A 65 -11.01 -6.57 -7.86
N ARG A 66 -10.94 -5.99 -9.06
CA ARG A 66 -12.13 -5.36 -9.67
C ARG A 66 -13.02 -6.44 -10.25
N GLN A 67 -14.25 -6.50 -9.78
CA GLN A 67 -15.25 -7.42 -10.29
C GLN A 67 -16.31 -6.62 -11.02
N ILE A 68 -16.21 -6.60 -12.36
CA ILE A 68 -17.10 -5.84 -13.26
C ILE A 68 -18.59 -6.07 -12.94
N TRP A 69 -18.97 -7.30 -12.60
CA TRP A 69 -20.35 -7.63 -12.24
C TRP A 69 -20.78 -6.97 -10.93
N ARG A 70 -19.92 -6.96 -9.90
CA ARG A 70 -20.20 -6.27 -8.63
C ARG A 70 -20.28 -4.76 -8.84
N ASP A 71 -19.40 -4.21 -9.65
CA ASP A 71 -19.40 -2.78 -9.99
C ASP A 71 -20.71 -2.41 -10.74
N GLY A 72 -21.18 -3.26 -11.65
CA GLY A 72 -22.47 -3.09 -12.33
C GLY A 72 -23.67 -3.15 -11.38
N THR A 73 -23.70 -4.09 -10.44
CA THR A 73 -24.78 -4.15 -9.42
C THR A 73 -24.77 -2.93 -8.50
N ALA A 74 -23.59 -2.40 -8.16
CA ALA A 74 -23.46 -1.20 -7.34
C ALA A 74 -23.97 0.03 -8.09
N LEU A 75 -23.65 0.16 -9.39
CA LEU A 75 -24.13 1.24 -10.24
C LEU A 75 -25.66 1.22 -10.35
N MET A 76 -26.26 0.06 -10.61
CA MET A 76 -27.73 -0.09 -10.67
C MET A 76 -28.43 0.26 -9.36
N ARG A 77 -27.80 0.03 -8.20
CA ARG A 77 -28.36 0.41 -6.89
C ARG A 77 -28.24 1.90 -6.58
N SER A 78 -27.38 2.62 -7.31
CA SER A 78 -27.11 4.04 -7.11
C SER A 78 -27.90 4.97 -8.04
N LEU A 79 -28.58 4.38 -9.04
CA LEU A 79 -29.54 5.04 -9.92
C LEU A 79 -30.96 4.87 -9.35
#